data_AF-A0A7Z1SAN6-F1
#
_entry.id   AF-A0A7Z1SAN6-F1
#
_cell.length_a   1.000
_cell.length_b   1.000
_cell.length_c   1.000
_cell.angle_alpha   90.00
_cell.angle_beta   90.00
_cell.angle_gamma   90.00
#
_symmetry.space_group_name_H-M   'P 1'
#
loop_
_entity.id
_entity.type
_entity.pdbx_description
1 polymer ?
#
loop_
_entity_poly.entity_id
_entity_poly.type
_entity_poly.pdbx_seq_one_letter_code
_entity_poly.pdbx_strand_id
1 'polypeptide(L)'
;YNISPVITGIVLAVITGIIIFGGVRSIATLSSLIVPIMAIVYIGMVLVILLLNIDQIVPMIGTIIKSAFGVQQVTGGAVGAAILQGIKRGLFSNEAGMGSAPNAAATSAVPHPVKQGLIQSLGVFFDTMLVCTATAIMILLYSGLQFGDSAPQG
;
A
#
# COMPACT_ATOMS: atom_id res chain seq x y z
N TYR A 1 -1.50 -21.88 -3.25
CA TYR A 1 -0.19 -22.49 -2.94
C TYR A 1 -0.30 -23.28 -1.65
N ASN A 2 0.25 -24.50 -1.60
CA ASN A 2 0.07 -25.44 -0.47
C ASN A 2 1.37 -25.57 0.37
N ILE A 3 2.02 -24.44 0.67
CA ILE A 3 3.22 -24.40 1.52
C ILE A 3 2.75 -24.18 2.95
N SER A 4 3.28 -24.96 3.90
CA SER A 4 2.92 -24.83 5.31
C SER A 4 3.23 -23.40 5.81
N PRO A 5 2.26 -22.71 6.43
CA PRO A 5 2.48 -21.38 7.02
C PRO A 5 3.63 -21.36 8.03
N VAL A 6 3.85 -22.47 8.73
CA VAL A 6 4.95 -22.63 9.69
C VAL A 6 6.30 -22.58 8.97
N ILE A 7 6.42 -23.24 7.82
CA ILE A 7 7.66 -23.25 7.04
C ILE A 7 7.94 -21.85 6.47
N THR A 8 6.93 -21.20 5.88
CA THR A 8 7.07 -19.82 5.38
C THR A 8 7.44 -18.86 6.50
N GLY A 9 6.80 -18.98 7.67
CA GLY A 9 7.09 -18.16 8.85
C GLY A 9 8.52 -18.33 9.35
N ILE A 10 9.03 -19.57 9.44
CA ILE A 10 10.42 -19.83 9.86
C ILE A 10 11.40 -19.21 8.85
N VAL A 11 11.19 -19.41 7.56
CA VAL A 11 12.07 -18.86 6.51
C VAL A 11 12.08 -17.33 6.58
N LEU A 12 10.91 -16.70 6.67
CA LEU A 12 10.80 -15.24 6.81
C LEU A 12 11.47 -14.74 8.09
N ALA A 13 11.29 -15.43 9.22
CA ALA A 13 11.90 -15.05 10.49
C ALA A 13 13.44 -15.12 10.43
N VAL A 14 14.01 -16.18 9.83
CA VAL A 14 15.46 -16.32 9.68
C VAL A 14 16.03 -15.21 8.79
N ILE A 15 15.43 -14.98 7.62
CA ILE A 15 15.88 -13.92 6.69
C ILE A 15 15.78 -12.56 7.36
N THR A 16 14.64 -12.26 7.98
CA THR A 16 14.41 -10.99 8.68
C THR A 16 15.40 -10.80 9.83
N GLY A 17 15.66 -11.86 10.61
CA GLY A 17 16.63 -11.85 11.69
C GLY A 17 18.03 -11.47 11.20
N ILE A 18 18.52 -12.10 10.12
CA ILE A 18 19.83 -11.80 9.52
C ILE A 18 19.93 -10.30 9.15
N ILE A 19 18.87 -9.74 8.57
CA ILE A 19 18.84 -8.33 8.15
C ILE A 19 18.86 -7.39 9.37
N ILE A 20 18.02 -7.67 10.38
CA ILE A 20 17.90 -6.86 11.60
C ILE A 20 19.19 -6.87 12.40
N PHE A 21 19.81 -8.05 12.61
CA PHE A 21 21.08 -8.15 13.33
C PHE A 21 22.25 -7.48 12.59
N GLY A 22 22.13 -7.25 11.28
CA GLY A 22 23.05 -6.41 10.50
C GLY A 22 22.94 -4.90 10.76
N GLY A 23 21.95 -4.45 11.55
CA GLY A 23 21.76 -3.07 11.95
C GLY A 23 21.11 -2.16 10.88
N VAL A 24 20.90 -0.89 11.24
CA VAL A 24 20.16 0.11 10.42
C VAL A 24 20.74 0.27 9.02
N ARG A 25 22.07 0.15 8.86
CA ARG A 25 22.73 0.26 7.56
C ARG A 25 22.42 -0.90 6.63
N SER A 26 22.30 -2.13 7.16
CA SER A 26 21.88 -3.31 6.40
C SER A 26 20.43 -3.15 5.92
N ILE A 27 19.53 -2.76 6.84
CA ILE A 27 18.12 -2.48 6.54
C ILE A 27 17.99 -1.43 5.44
N ALA A 28 18.66 -0.28 5.59
CA ALA A 28 18.58 0.81 4.62
C ALA A 28 19.11 0.40 3.24
N THR A 29 20.24 -0.33 3.19
CA THR A 29 20.85 -0.78 1.93
C THR A 29 19.93 -1.74 1.21
N LEU A 30 19.41 -2.75 1.90
CA LEU A 30 18.52 -3.73 1.30
C LEU A 30 17.19 -3.11 0.86
N SER A 31 16.57 -2.29 1.71
CA SER A 31 15.31 -1.60 1.38
C SER A 31 15.47 -0.66 0.18
N SER A 32 16.61 0.05 0.07
CA SER A 32 16.90 0.92 -1.07
C SER A 32 17.00 0.19 -2.41
N LEU A 33 17.25 -1.12 -2.39
CA LEU A 33 17.28 -1.97 -3.58
C LEU A 33 15.92 -2.63 -3.84
N ILE A 34 15.34 -3.27 -2.82
CA ILE A 34 14.13 -4.07 -2.96
C ILE A 34 12.91 -3.19 -3.25
N VAL A 35 12.74 -2.09 -2.53
CA VAL A 35 11.51 -1.27 -2.61
C VAL A 35 11.30 -0.68 -4.01
N PRO A 36 12.32 -0.07 -4.66
CA PRO A 36 12.14 0.44 -6.03
C PRO A 36 11.84 -0.67 -7.04
N ILE A 37 12.52 -1.82 -6.95
CA ILE A 37 12.29 -2.95 -7.85
C ILE A 37 10.85 -3.46 -7.69
N MET A 38 10.40 -3.65 -6.45
CA MET A 38 9.04 -4.06 -6.14
C MET A 38 8.01 -3.08 -6.72
N ALA A 39 8.19 -1.78 -6.49
CA ALA A 39 7.27 -0.76 -6.99
C ALA A 39 7.22 -0.72 -8.52
N ILE A 40 8.36 -0.79 -9.20
CA ILE A 40 8.44 -0.78 -10.67
C ILE A 40 7.76 -2.01 -11.26
N VAL A 41 8.06 -3.20 -10.75
CA VAL A 41 7.45 -4.45 -11.24
C VAL A 41 5.94 -4.44 -11.01
N TYR A 42 5.50 -4.01 -9.82
CA TYR A 42 4.09 -3.96 -9.46
C TYR A 42 3.32 -2.96 -10.32
N ILE A 43 3.78 -1.70 -10.37
CA ILE A 43 3.16 -0.65 -11.18
C ILE A 43 3.17 -1.05 -12.67
N GLY A 44 4.26 -1.63 -13.17
CA GLY A 44 4.35 -2.14 -14.54
C GLY A 44 3.27 -3.19 -14.84
N MET A 45 3.06 -4.15 -13.93
CA MET A 45 1.99 -5.14 -14.05
C MET A 45 0.60 -4.49 -14.10
N VAL A 46 0.32 -3.53 -13.20
CA VAL A 46 -0.97 -2.82 -13.19
C VAL A 46 -1.18 -2.01 -14.46
N LEU A 47 -0.14 -1.35 -14.98
CA LEU A 47 -0.20 -0.63 -16.24
C LEU A 47 -0.55 -1.55 -17.42
N VAL A 48 0.06 -2.74 -17.50
CA VAL A 48 -0.31 -3.73 -18.53
C VAL A 48 -1.79 -4.11 -18.41
N ILE A 49 -2.29 -4.36 -17.21
CA ILE A 49 -3.69 -4.72 -16.98
C ILE A 49 -4.65 -3.59 -17.36
N LEU A 50 -4.29 -2.34 -17.05
CA LEU A 50 -5.05 -1.16 -17.45
C LEU A 50 -5.10 -1.01 -18.98
N LEU A 51 -3.97 -1.21 -19.67
CA LEU A 51 -3.93 -1.15 -21.14
C LEU A 51 -4.82 -2.21 -21.78
N LEU A 52 -4.88 -3.41 -21.19
CA LEU A 52 -5.77 -4.49 -21.65
C LEU A 52 -7.25 -4.22 -21.34
N ASN A 53 -7.55 -3.33 -20.39
CA ASN A 53 -8.92 -3.01 -19.93
C ASN A 53 -9.21 -1.51 -20.00
N ILE A 54 -8.76 -0.85 -21.07
CA ILE A 54 -8.80 0.61 -21.17
C ILE A 54 -10.22 1.18 -21.05
N ASP A 55 -11.21 0.43 -21.54
CA ASP A 55 -12.63 0.79 -21.47
C ASP A 55 -13.18 0.80 -20.04
N GLN A 56 -12.51 0.12 -19.10
CA GLN A 56 -12.91 0.05 -17.69
C GLN A 56 -12.36 1.20 -16.84
N ILE A 57 -11.43 2.01 -17.38
CA ILE A 57 -10.80 3.09 -16.63
C ILE A 57 -11.82 4.14 -16.19
N VAL A 58 -12.61 4.67 -17.13
CA VAL A 58 -13.61 5.71 -16.84
C VAL A 58 -14.72 5.18 -15.91
N PRO A 59 -15.32 3.99 -16.16
CA PRO A 59 -16.27 3.39 -15.23
C PRO A 59 -15.72 3.20 -13.81
N MET A 60 -14.48 2.70 -13.67
CA MET A 60 -13.84 2.47 -12.38
C MET A 60 -13.69 3.77 -11.57
N ILE A 61 -13.21 4.85 -12.19
CA ILE A 61 -13.09 6.16 -11.54
C ILE A 61 -14.47 6.67 -11.11
N GLY A 62 -15.48 6.49 -11.96
CA GLY A 62 -16.87 6.81 -11.63
C GLY A 62 -17.36 6.07 -10.39
N THR A 63 -17.06 4.77 -10.28
CA THR A 63 -17.40 3.95 -9.11
C THR A 63 -16.71 4.47 -7.86
N ILE A 64 -15.41 4.78 -7.91
CA ILE A 64 -14.67 5.34 -6.77
C ILE A 64 -15.35 6.60 -6.24
N ILE A 65 -15.64 7.56 -7.12
CA ILE A 65 -16.25 8.85 -6.73
C ILE A 65 -17.66 8.63 -6.18
N LYS A 66 -18.51 7.86 -6.88
CA LYS A 66 -19.88 7.60 -6.43
C LYS A 66 -19.92 6.88 -5.08
N SER A 67 -19.03 5.91 -4.88
CA SER A 67 -18.94 5.15 -3.64
C SER A 67 -18.37 5.97 -2.48
N ALA A 68 -17.43 6.89 -2.75
CA ALA A 68 -16.83 7.75 -1.73
C ALA A 68 -17.79 8.84 -1.24
N PHE A 69 -18.57 9.44 -2.14
CA PHE A 69 -19.50 10.53 -1.82
C PHE A 69 -20.96 10.07 -1.57
N GLY A 70 -21.21 8.76 -1.59
CA GLY A 70 -22.50 8.21 -1.16
C GLY A 70 -23.64 8.35 -2.16
N VAL A 71 -23.37 8.65 -3.43
CA VAL A 71 -24.42 8.85 -4.46
C VAL A 71 -25.21 7.56 -4.72
N GLN A 72 -24.64 6.39 -4.36
CA GLN A 72 -25.29 5.07 -4.48
C GLN A 72 -25.62 4.40 -3.13
N GLN A 73 -25.00 4.81 -2.02
CA GLN A 73 -25.21 4.21 -0.69
C GLN A 73 -26.06 5.13 0.20
N VAL A 74 -27.36 5.22 -0.11
CA VAL A 74 -28.36 6.00 0.67
C VAL A 74 -28.76 5.30 1.98
N THR A 75 -28.12 4.19 2.36
CA THR A 75 -28.41 3.44 3.58
C THR A 75 -27.43 3.78 4.73
N GLY A 76 -27.87 4.65 5.64
CA GLY A 76 -27.70 4.53 7.11
C GLY A 76 -26.32 4.47 7.76
N GLY A 77 -25.20 4.67 7.05
CA GLY A 77 -23.86 4.67 7.66
C GLY A 77 -22.74 4.09 6.80
N ALA A 78 -23.05 3.53 5.64
CA ALA A 78 -22.07 2.92 4.73
C ALA A 78 -20.96 3.90 4.27
N VAL A 79 -21.32 5.17 4.00
CA VAL A 79 -20.35 6.23 3.64
C VAL A 79 -19.38 6.51 4.79
N GLY A 80 -19.90 6.66 6.02
CA GLY A 80 -19.09 6.87 7.21
C GLY A 80 -18.15 5.69 7.50
N ALA A 81 -18.64 4.46 7.30
CA ALA A 81 -17.83 3.25 7.42
C ALA A 81 -16.72 3.18 6.35
N ALA A 82 -17.02 3.52 5.09
CA ALA A 82 -16.04 3.56 4.01
C ALA A 82 -14.96 4.62 4.26
N ILE A 83 -15.34 5.82 4.69
CA ILE A 83 -14.40 6.89 5.06
C ILE A 83 -13.53 6.45 6.23
N LEU A 84 -14.13 5.95 7.31
CA LEU A 84 -13.38 5.51 8.49
C LEU A 84 -12.40 4.38 8.15
N GLN A 85 -12.82 3.41 7.34
CA GLN A 85 -11.97 2.31 6.91
C GLN A 85 -10.85 2.79 5.97
N GLY A 86 -11.15 3.73 5.07
CA GLY A 86 -10.16 4.37 4.20
C GLY A 86 -9.11 5.13 4.98
N ILE A 87 -9.52 5.94 5.97
CA ILE A 87 -8.61 6.66 6.87
C ILE A 87 -7.75 5.68 7.65
N LYS A 88 -8.35 4.66 8.30
CA LYS A 88 -7.61 3.66 9.07
C LYS A 88 -6.56 2.95 8.21
N ARG A 89 -6.97 2.39 7.08
CA ARG A 89 -6.05 1.67 6.18
C ARG A 89 -4.98 2.58 5.58
N GLY A 90 -5.34 3.82 5.23
CA GLY A 90 -4.40 4.81 4.73
C GLY A 90 -3.32 5.16 5.75
N LEU A 91 -3.71 5.45 6.99
CA LEU A 91 -2.77 5.72 8.10
C LEU A 91 -1.85 4.53 8.39
N PHE A 92 -2.35 3.30 8.29
CA PHE A 92 -1.54 2.09 8.46
C PHE A 92 -0.58 1.82 7.30
N SER A 93 -0.89 2.28 6.08
CA SER A 93 -0.02 2.08 4.91
C SER A 93 1.15 3.04 4.92
N ASN A 94 0.87 4.34 5.07
CA ASN A 94 1.85 5.40 4.84
C ASN A 94 2.41 6.03 6.14
N GLU A 95 1.94 5.57 7.30
CA GLU A 95 2.33 6.06 8.63
C GLU A 95 2.13 7.57 8.86
N ALA A 96 1.33 8.26 8.03
CA ALA A 96 1.10 9.69 8.18
C ALA A 96 0.44 9.98 9.52
N GLY A 97 1.04 10.86 10.33
CA GLY A 97 0.51 11.21 11.65
C GLY A 97 0.61 10.11 12.72
N MET A 98 1.24 8.96 12.43
CA MET A 98 1.46 7.89 13.42
C MET A 98 2.67 8.16 14.34
N GLY A 99 3.57 9.06 13.94
CA GLY A 99 4.74 9.46 14.73
C GLY A 99 5.92 8.47 14.71
N SER A 100 5.81 7.36 13.97
CA SER A 100 6.88 6.36 13.78
C SER A 100 7.90 6.76 12.72
N ALA A 101 7.46 7.33 11.59
CA ALA A 101 8.34 7.77 10.49
C ALA A 101 9.49 8.73 10.92
N PRO A 102 9.27 9.69 11.85
CA PRO A 102 10.33 10.53 12.38
C PRO A 102 11.50 9.77 13.03
N ASN A 103 11.28 8.55 13.56
CA ASN A 103 12.35 7.77 14.19
C ASN A 103 13.41 7.34 13.18
N ALA A 104 12.98 6.90 11.98
CA ALA A 104 13.89 6.58 10.89
C ALA A 104 14.56 7.85 10.36
N ALA A 105 13.78 8.93 10.22
CA ALA A 105 14.27 10.22 9.76
C ALA A 105 15.34 10.84 10.67
N ALA A 106 15.25 10.63 11.98
CA ALA A 106 16.23 11.13 12.95
C ALA A 106 17.64 10.54 12.74
N THR A 107 17.75 9.37 12.12
CA THR A 107 19.04 8.73 11.80
C THR A 107 19.64 9.20 10.47
N SER A 108 18.92 10.02 9.70
CA SER A 108 19.36 10.47 8.38
C SER A 108 20.41 11.58 8.46
N ALA A 109 21.42 11.51 7.59
CA ALA A 109 22.42 12.56 7.42
C ALA A 109 21.91 13.61 6.44
N VAL A 110 21.04 14.51 6.90
CA VAL A 110 20.55 15.66 6.12
C VAL A 110 21.07 16.98 6.68
N PRO A 111 21.34 17.99 5.83
CA PRO A 111 21.87 19.28 6.30
C PRO A 111 20.79 20.19 6.93
N HIS A 112 19.51 19.90 6.72
CA HIS A 112 18.41 20.68 7.30
C HIS A 112 17.16 19.81 7.47
N PRO A 113 16.43 19.91 8.59
CA PRO A 113 15.26 19.06 8.88
C PRO A 113 14.16 19.17 7.81
N VAL A 114 13.98 20.35 7.20
CA VAL A 114 13.02 20.53 6.09
C VAL A 114 13.30 19.59 4.91
N LYS A 115 14.57 19.32 4.58
CA LYS A 115 14.89 18.38 3.49
C LYS A 115 14.41 16.97 3.81
N GLN A 116 14.61 16.53 5.05
CA GLN A 116 14.15 15.22 5.49
C GLN A 116 12.62 15.16 5.63
N GLY A 117 11.97 16.27 5.99
CA GLY A 117 10.51 16.40 5.96
C GLY A 117 9.96 16.24 4.54
N LEU A 118 10.54 16.93 3.55
CA LEU A 118 10.13 16.82 2.15
C LEU A 118 10.31 15.39 1.59
N ILE A 119 11.43 14.73 1.92
CA ILE A 119 11.68 13.34 1.51
C ILE A 119 10.64 12.39 2.12
N GLN A 120 10.26 12.57 3.40
CA GLN A 120 9.21 11.77 4.03
C GLN A 120 7.84 12.00 3.41
N SER A 121 7.47 13.25 3.10
CA SER A 121 6.23 13.55 2.39
C SER A 121 6.17 12.90 1.01
N LEU A 122 7.30 12.82 0.30
CA LEU A 122 7.39 12.06 -0.95
C LEU A 122 7.18 10.56 -0.73
N GLY A 123 7.67 10.01 0.38
CA GLY A 123 7.41 8.61 0.76
C GLY A 123 5.90 8.32 0.84
N VAL A 124 5.13 9.18 1.53
CA VAL A 124 3.67 9.06 1.61
C VAL A 124 3.01 9.13 0.23
N PHE A 125 3.48 10.04 -0.64
CA PHE A 125 2.98 10.15 -2.01
C PHE A 125 3.22 8.87 -2.81
N PHE A 126 4.44 8.33 -2.81
CA PHE A 126 4.76 7.12 -3.55
C PHE A 126 3.98 5.90 -3.03
N ASP A 127 3.88 5.75 -1.71
CA ASP A 127 3.12 4.66 -1.11
C ASP A 127 1.63 4.75 -1.48
N THR A 128 0.98 5.89 -1.19
CA THR A 128 -0.48 5.98 -1.31
C THR A 128 -0.95 6.25 -2.75
N MET A 129 -0.36 7.25 -3.40
CA MET A 129 -0.84 7.73 -4.71
C MET A 129 -0.39 6.83 -5.85
N LEU A 130 0.75 6.13 -5.72
CA LEU A 130 1.19 5.19 -6.76
C LEU A 130 0.88 3.75 -6.37
N VAL A 131 1.48 3.24 -5.29
CA VAL A 131 1.43 1.80 -4.99
C VAL A 131 0.04 1.38 -4.51
N CYS A 132 -0.53 2.01 -3.48
CA CYS A 132 -1.87 1.67 -2.99
C CYS A 132 -2.96 1.94 -4.03
N THR A 133 -2.82 3.00 -4.82
CA THR A 133 -3.75 3.29 -5.92
C THR A 133 -3.68 2.21 -7.00
N ALA A 134 -2.48 1.73 -7.35
CA ALA A 134 -2.32 0.59 -8.25
C ALA A 134 -3.00 -0.68 -7.68
N THR A 135 -2.87 -0.93 -6.37
CA THR A 135 -3.58 -2.03 -5.69
C THR A 135 -5.10 -1.85 -5.75
N ALA A 136 -5.60 -0.64 -5.52
CA ALA A 136 -7.03 -0.35 -5.60
C ALA A 136 -7.56 -0.60 -7.02
N ILE A 137 -6.83 -0.18 -8.05
CA ILE A 137 -7.16 -0.45 -9.46
C ILE A 137 -7.23 -1.95 -9.73
N MET A 138 -6.22 -2.70 -9.31
CA MET A 138 -6.18 -4.16 -9.47
C MET A 138 -7.40 -4.84 -8.84
N ILE A 139 -7.77 -4.40 -7.63
CA ILE A 139 -8.94 -4.93 -6.92
C ILE A 139 -10.23 -4.55 -7.66
N LEU A 140 -10.41 -3.29 -8.07
CA LEU A 140 -11.64 -2.82 -8.70
C LEU A 140 -11.88 -3.40 -10.11
N LEU A 141 -10.81 -3.73 -10.83
CA LEU A 141 -10.89 -4.39 -12.13
C LEU A 141 -11.09 -5.91 -12.02
N TYR A 142 -10.89 -6.49 -10.84
CA TYR A 142 -11.08 -7.92 -10.63
C TYR A 142 -12.58 -8.27 -10.58
N SER A 143 -13.08 -8.94 -11.62
CA SER A 143 -14.48 -9.33 -11.76
C SER A 143 -14.93 -10.48 -10.85
N GLY A 144 -14.00 -11.12 -10.14
CA GLY A 144 -14.26 -12.26 -9.25
C GLY A 144 -14.39 -11.91 -7.76
N LEU A 145 -14.50 -10.63 -7.38
CA LEU A 145 -14.64 -10.23 -5.99
C LEU A 145 -15.95 -10.76 -5.39
N GLN A 146 -15.85 -11.75 -4.50
CA GLN A 146 -16.94 -12.11 -3.60
C GLN A 146 -16.81 -11.26 -2.33
N PHE A 147 -17.91 -10.67 -1.89
CA PHE A 147 -17.98 -9.90 -0.64
C PHE A 147 -18.84 -10.67 0.37
N GLY A 148 -18.35 -10.83 1.61
CA GLY A 148 -19.06 -11.52 2.70
C GLY A 148 -18.13 -12.38 3.55
N ASP A 149 -18.64 -12.92 4.66
CA ASP A 149 -17.86 -13.76 5.61
C ASP A 149 -17.28 -15.04 4.98
N SER A 150 -17.81 -15.44 3.82
CA SER A 150 -17.34 -16.61 3.04
C SER A 150 -16.41 -16.25 1.89
N ALA A 151 -16.11 -14.95 1.68
CA ALA A 151 -15.13 -14.53 0.70
C ALA A 151 -13.75 -15.06 1.12
N PRO A 152 -12.96 -15.67 0.20
CA PRO A 152 -11.58 -16.02 0.50
C PRO A 152 -10.86 -14.72 0.88
N GLN A 153 -10.57 -14.58 2.17
CA GLN A 153 -9.69 -13.52 2.64
C GLN A 153 -8.31 -13.86 2.10
N GLY A 154 -7.89 -13.10 1.08
CA GLY A 154 -6.49 -13.07 0.67
C GLY A 154 -5.63 -12.51 1.78
#